data_AF-F8GU40-F1
#
_entry.id   AF-F8GU40-F1
#
_cell.length_a   1.000
_cell.length_b   1.000
_cell.length_c   1.000
_cell.angle_alpha   90.00
_cell.angle_beta   90.00
_cell.angle_gamma   90.00
#
_symmetry.space_group_name_H-M   'P 1'
#
loop_
_entity.id
_entity.type
_entity.pdbx_description
1 polymer ?
#
loop_
_entity_poly.entity_id
_entity_poly.type
_entity_poly.pdbx_seq_one_letter_code
_entity_poly.pdbx_strand_id
1 'polypeptide(L)'
;MMACSGTKLDRDARAIDLYRDVMYESYRAHVRSDAAPRVLILSARHGFLQPDTEIAPYDERMTRQRADQMLSDLSRYLRPASWPTRVGTVMLAGGKEYRRVMRAALARRYGPTLPPVLQETSGGIGMQRSQLGAFLDGLQPAFRDQIGQHANGTPLYRAYGWIKAGALATLLYRAAPALPSRQARVLSVFKGPSGPTADVEVEEFVRGRANIRPRWVSVRELHLSTEVPA
;
A
#
# COMPACT_ATOMS: atom_id res chain seq x y z
N MET A 1 5.45 -4.50 7.33
CA MET A 1 5.68 -3.66 8.53
C MET A 1 7.13 -3.22 8.51
N MET A 2 7.40 -1.98 8.89
CA MET A 2 8.75 -1.40 8.86
C MET A 2 9.12 -0.80 10.21
N ALA A 3 10.38 -0.90 10.61
CA ALA A 3 10.91 -0.18 11.77
C ALA A 3 11.05 1.31 11.47
N CYS A 4 10.94 2.17 12.49
CA CYS A 4 11.33 3.57 12.33
C CYS A 4 12.84 3.71 12.11
N SER A 5 13.23 4.83 11.52
CA SER A 5 14.63 5.14 11.23
C SER A 5 15.30 5.97 12.33
N GLY A 6 16.61 5.80 12.48
CA GLY A 6 17.46 6.75 13.20
C GLY A 6 17.55 8.09 12.46
N THR A 7 17.59 8.06 11.13
CA THR A 7 17.71 9.24 10.26
C THR A 7 16.32 9.79 9.93
N LYS A 8 16.08 11.06 10.29
CA LYS A 8 14.78 11.73 10.12
C LYS A 8 14.97 13.10 9.46
N LEU A 9 13.92 13.62 8.82
CA LEU A 9 13.85 15.05 8.49
C LEU A 9 13.87 15.87 9.78
N ASP A 10 14.19 17.16 9.67
CA ASP A 10 14.25 18.14 10.74
C ASP A 10 12.92 18.90 10.97
N ARG A 11 11.87 18.48 10.26
CA ARG A 11 10.53 19.08 10.29
C ARG A 11 9.45 18.02 10.39
N ASP A 12 8.28 18.44 10.82
CA ASP A 12 7.07 17.62 10.81
C ASP A 12 6.80 17.10 9.40
N ALA A 13 6.53 15.80 9.32
CA ALA A 13 6.23 15.13 8.07
C ALA A 13 5.42 13.86 8.35
N ARG A 14 4.76 13.36 7.31
CA ARG A 14 4.17 12.02 7.31
C ARG A 14 5.26 11.00 7.66
N ALA A 15 4.95 10.03 8.50
CA ALA A 15 5.91 9.04 8.98
C ALA A 15 6.71 8.37 7.84
N ILE A 16 6.06 8.05 6.71
CA ILE A 16 6.72 7.43 5.55
C ILE A 16 7.72 8.36 4.84
N ASP A 17 7.58 9.68 4.98
CA ASP A 17 8.48 10.68 4.39
C ASP A 17 9.54 11.15 5.38
N LEU A 18 9.19 11.21 6.67
CA LEU A 18 10.06 11.61 7.75
C LEU A 18 11.30 10.70 7.84
N TYR A 19 11.13 9.39 7.72
CA TYR A 19 12.23 8.43 7.83
C TYR A 19 13.06 8.34 6.54
N ARG A 20 14.38 8.50 6.66
CA ARG A 20 15.30 8.72 5.54
C ARG A 20 16.45 7.72 5.42
N ASP A 21 16.48 6.64 6.20
CA ASP A 21 17.54 5.65 6.02
C ASP A 21 17.42 4.82 4.73
N VAL A 22 18.46 4.03 4.49
CA VAL A 22 18.62 3.12 3.34
C VAL A 22 17.50 2.07 3.22
N MET A 23 16.77 1.74 4.29
CA MET A 23 15.61 0.84 4.20
C MET A 23 14.40 1.56 3.61
N TYR A 24 14.19 2.83 3.97
CA TYR A 24 13.14 3.66 3.36
C TYR A 24 13.48 4.05 1.92
N GLU A 25 14.75 4.21 1.58
CA GLU A 25 15.19 4.35 0.19
C GLU A 25 14.87 3.09 -0.63
N SER A 26 15.25 1.90 -0.12
CA SER A 26 14.92 0.63 -0.77
C SER A 26 13.41 0.40 -0.87
N TYR A 27 12.63 0.77 0.15
CA TYR A 27 11.17 0.74 0.06
C TYR A 27 10.67 1.61 -1.10
N ARG A 28 11.12 2.87 -1.22
CA ARG A 28 10.67 3.78 -2.29
C ARG A 28 11.13 3.31 -3.67
N ALA A 29 12.29 2.67 -3.78
CA ALA A 29 12.81 2.15 -5.05
C ALA A 29 12.03 0.93 -5.57
N HIS A 30 11.50 0.10 -4.68
CA HIS A 30 10.84 -1.16 -5.04
C HIS A 30 9.31 -1.14 -4.90
N VAL A 31 8.75 -0.17 -4.16
CA VAL A 31 7.30 -0.10 -4.02
C VAL A 31 6.68 0.25 -5.37
N ARG A 32 6.01 -0.73 -5.96
CA ARG A 32 5.22 -0.51 -7.16
C ARG A 32 3.86 0.06 -6.77
N SER A 33 3.43 1.12 -7.47
CA SER A 33 2.12 1.72 -7.27
C SER A 33 1.01 0.66 -7.40
N ASP A 34 1.10 -0.21 -8.41
CA ASP A 34 0.15 -1.29 -8.67
C ASP A 34 0.13 -2.40 -7.63
N ALA A 35 1.17 -2.59 -6.81
CA ALA A 35 1.09 -3.52 -5.69
C ALA A 35 0.36 -2.90 -4.48
N ALA A 36 0.46 -1.57 -4.30
CA ALA A 36 -0.16 -0.80 -3.22
C ALA A 36 -0.16 -1.51 -1.85
N PRO A 37 1.01 -1.92 -1.32
CA PRO A 37 1.10 -2.64 -0.06
C PRO A 37 0.58 -1.81 1.11
N ARG A 38 -0.06 -2.49 2.06
CA ARG A 38 -0.38 -1.87 3.36
C ARG A 38 0.91 -1.77 4.18
N VAL A 39 1.31 -0.54 4.50
CA VAL A 39 2.47 -0.27 5.35
C VAL A 39 1.99 0.08 6.75
N LEU A 40 2.65 -0.49 7.74
CA LEU A 40 2.57 -0.10 9.15
C LEU A 40 3.99 0.11 9.64
N ILE A 41 4.23 1.23 10.32
CA ILE A 41 5.55 1.58 10.82
C ILE A 41 5.56 1.42 12.34
N LEU A 42 6.53 0.68 12.89
CA LEU A 42 6.75 0.60 14.34
C LEU A 42 7.77 1.66 14.74
N SER A 43 7.30 2.70 15.42
CA SER A 43 8.10 3.74 16.06
C SER A 43 8.44 3.36 17.49
N ALA A 44 9.71 3.54 17.89
CA ALA A 44 10.11 3.39 19.29
C ALA A 44 9.39 4.39 20.22
N ARG A 45 9.09 5.60 19.75
CA ARG A 45 8.38 6.62 20.55
C ARG A 45 6.88 6.42 20.55
N HIS A 46 6.31 6.23 19.35
CA HIS A 46 4.87 6.34 19.14
C HIS A 46 4.14 5.00 19.04
N GLY A 47 4.85 3.88 19.01
CA GLY A 47 4.24 2.58 18.72
C GLY A 47 3.93 2.42 17.23
N PHE A 48 2.83 1.75 16.89
CA PHE A 48 2.47 1.57 15.48
C PHE A 48 1.85 2.83 14.87
N LEU A 49 2.32 3.21 13.69
CA LEU A 49 1.90 4.38 12.93
C LEU A 49 1.42 3.98 11.53
N GLN A 50 0.46 4.73 11.00
CA GLN A 50 0.16 4.72 9.57
C GLN A 50 1.22 5.53 8.81
N PRO A 51 1.48 5.21 7.53
CA PRO A 51 2.49 5.91 6.74
C PRO A 51 2.21 7.41 6.59
N ASP A 52 0.94 7.80 6.59
CA ASP A 52 0.44 9.17 6.45
C ASP A 52 0.34 9.93 7.78
N THR A 53 0.60 9.30 8.92
CA THR A 53 0.55 9.98 10.23
C THR A 53 1.65 11.03 10.31
N GLU A 54 1.28 12.30 10.48
CA GLU A 54 2.22 13.39 10.69
C GLU A 54 2.81 13.33 12.11
N ILE A 55 4.15 13.36 12.20
CA ILE A 55 4.88 13.36 13.46
C ILE A 55 6.10 14.28 13.36
N ALA A 56 6.47 14.88 14.48
CA ALA A 56 7.70 15.64 14.64
C ALA A 56 8.94 14.72 14.72
N PRO A 57 10.15 15.20 14.35
CA PRO A 57 11.38 14.47 14.59
C PRO A 57 11.62 14.17 16.08
N TYR A 58 12.30 13.05 16.33
CA TYR A 58 12.59 12.58 17.68
C TYR A 58 13.82 11.67 17.69
N ASP A 59 14.50 11.59 18.84
CA ASP A 59 15.60 10.66 19.08
C ASP A 59 15.22 9.64 20.16
N GLU A 60 14.63 8.53 19.72
CA GLU A 60 14.33 7.39 20.56
C GLU A 60 14.59 6.11 19.77
N ARG A 61 15.36 5.20 20.37
CA ARG A 61 15.78 3.94 19.74
C ARG A 61 15.05 2.77 20.38
N MET A 62 14.74 1.75 19.56
CA MET A 62 14.20 0.48 20.05
C MET A 62 15.30 -0.36 20.69
N THR A 63 15.62 -0.07 21.95
CA THR A 63 16.47 -0.92 22.77
C THR A 63 15.68 -2.16 23.23
N ARG A 64 16.39 -3.16 23.78
CA ARG A 64 15.75 -4.32 24.39
C ARG A 64 14.78 -3.93 25.51
N GLN A 65 15.20 -3.02 26.40
CA GLN A 65 14.36 -2.50 27.47
C GLN A 65 13.12 -1.79 26.92
N ARG A 66 13.27 -1.00 25.86
CA ARG A 66 12.13 -0.34 25.23
C ARG A 66 11.16 -1.33 24.60
N ALA A 67 11.67 -2.37 23.95
CA ALA A 67 10.85 -3.46 23.43
C ALA A 67 10.13 -4.21 24.56
N ASP A 68 10.79 -4.49 25.68
CA ASP A 68 10.18 -5.13 26.84
C ASP A 68 9.04 -4.28 27.44
N GLN A 69 9.24 -2.96 27.57
CA GLN A 69 8.20 -2.01 27.98
C GLN A 69 7.02 -1.97 27.01
N MET A 70 7.29 -2.03 25.70
CA MET A 70 6.21 -2.09 24.71
C MET A 70 5.45 -3.40 24.77
N LEU A 71 6.12 -4.51 25.04
CA LEU A 71 5.48 -5.82 25.13
C LEU A 71 4.60 -5.95 26.38
N SER A 72 5.01 -5.37 27.50
CA SER A 72 4.22 -5.42 28.74
C SER A 72 2.91 -4.63 28.65
N ASP A 73 2.87 -3.56 27.86
CA ASP A 73 1.66 -2.75 27.60
C ASP A 73 1.37 -2.64 26.09
N LEU A 74 1.41 -3.76 25.39
CA LEU A 74 1.30 -3.77 23.92
C LEU A 74 0.02 -3.12 23.42
N SER A 75 -1.11 -3.28 24.13
CA SER A 75 -2.39 -2.67 23.78
C SER A 75 -2.30 -1.16 23.60
N ARG A 76 -1.49 -0.46 24.41
CA ARG A 76 -1.31 0.98 24.32
C ARG A 76 -0.61 1.41 23.03
N TYR A 77 0.19 0.54 22.43
CA TYR A 77 0.98 0.85 21.22
C TYR A 77 0.31 0.40 19.93
N LEU A 78 -0.80 -0.34 20.00
CA LEU A 78 -1.60 -0.81 18.84
C LEU A 78 -2.62 0.23 18.35
N ARG A 79 -2.40 1.52 18.62
CA ARG A 79 -3.39 2.60 18.42
C ARG A 79 -3.69 3.08 16.99
N PRO A 80 -3.04 2.69 15.88
CA PRO A 80 -3.51 3.19 14.59
C PRO A 80 -4.87 2.56 14.27
N ALA A 81 -5.84 3.40 13.89
CA ALA A 81 -7.24 3.03 13.65
C ALA A 81 -7.44 2.04 12.48
N SER A 82 -6.42 1.84 11.64
CA SER A 82 -6.53 1.13 10.35
C SER A 82 -5.56 -0.05 10.22
N TRP A 83 -5.49 -0.91 11.24
CA TRP A 83 -5.02 -2.28 11.03
C TRP A 83 -5.92 -2.97 10.00
N PRO A 84 -5.37 -3.67 8.99
CA PRO A 84 -6.17 -4.50 8.10
C PRO A 84 -7.05 -5.46 8.89
N THR A 85 -8.27 -5.75 8.41
CA THR A 85 -9.14 -6.75 9.04
C THR A 85 -8.63 -8.17 8.83
N ARG A 86 -7.88 -8.40 7.74
CA ARG A 86 -7.19 -9.65 7.43
C ARG A 86 -5.82 -9.36 6.83
N VAL A 87 -4.88 -10.27 7.05
CA VAL A 87 -3.54 -10.22 6.46
C VAL A 87 -3.24 -11.54 5.76
N GLY A 88 -2.64 -11.45 4.58
CA GLY A 88 -2.10 -12.59 3.83
C GLY A 88 -0.60 -12.66 4.05
N THR A 89 0.17 -12.24 3.06
CA THR A 89 1.63 -12.16 3.13
C THR A 89 2.08 -10.94 3.94
N VAL A 90 2.95 -11.15 4.93
CA VAL A 90 3.49 -10.09 5.79
C VAL A 90 5.02 -10.15 5.83
N MET A 91 5.67 -9.00 5.65
CA MET A 91 7.10 -8.82 5.86
C MET A 91 7.35 -7.97 7.09
N LEU A 92 8.25 -8.41 7.98
CA LEU A 92 8.74 -7.64 9.12
C LEU A 92 10.15 -7.13 8.82
N ALA A 93 10.24 -5.87 8.42
CA ALA A 93 11.50 -5.21 8.11
C ALA A 93 12.00 -4.42 9.32
N GLY A 94 13.09 -4.87 9.93
CA GLY A 94 13.73 -4.20 11.04
C GLY A 94 14.69 -5.05 11.85
N GLY A 95 15.37 -4.40 12.80
CA GLY A 95 16.23 -5.06 13.77
C GLY A 95 15.47 -6.05 14.65
N LYS A 96 16.22 -6.93 15.34
CA LYS A 96 15.69 -8.01 16.19
C LYS A 96 14.60 -7.54 17.15
N GLU A 97 14.84 -6.44 17.87
CA GLU A 97 13.89 -5.92 18.86
C GLU A 97 12.60 -5.38 18.23
N TYR A 98 12.69 -4.72 17.06
CA TYR A 98 11.50 -4.31 16.30
C TYR A 98 10.67 -5.52 15.86
N ARG A 99 11.33 -6.54 15.28
CA ARG A 99 10.63 -7.75 14.80
C ARG A 99 9.94 -8.50 15.93
N ARG A 100 10.54 -8.54 17.13
CA ARG A 100 9.94 -9.12 18.33
C ARG A 100 8.61 -8.45 18.69
N VAL A 101 8.58 -7.11 18.72
CA VAL A 101 7.34 -6.35 18.99
C VAL A 101 6.32 -6.50 17.86
N MET A 102 6.76 -6.45 16.59
CA MET A 102 5.88 -6.65 15.43
C MET A 102 5.19 -8.03 15.45
N ARG A 103 5.94 -9.10 15.78
CA ARG A 103 5.40 -10.45 15.89
C ARG A 103 4.34 -10.54 16.99
N ALA A 104 4.62 -9.97 18.16
CA ALA A 104 3.66 -9.92 19.26
C ALA A 104 2.40 -9.13 18.87
N ALA A 105 2.55 -8.03 18.11
CA ALA A 105 1.43 -7.25 17.62
C ALA A 105 0.54 -8.04 16.63
N LEU A 106 1.15 -8.78 15.70
CA LEU A 106 0.42 -9.67 14.80
C LEU A 106 -0.34 -10.75 15.57
N ALA A 107 0.34 -11.42 16.51
CA ALA A 107 -0.27 -12.48 17.32
C ALA A 107 -1.45 -11.95 18.15
N ARG A 108 -1.32 -10.73 18.71
CA ARG A 108 -2.40 -10.11 19.46
C ARG A 108 -3.57 -9.66 18.58
N ARG A 109 -3.32 -9.24 17.34
CA ARG A 109 -4.36 -8.71 16.44
C ARG A 109 -5.12 -9.79 15.67
N TYR A 110 -4.43 -10.85 15.26
CA TYR A 110 -4.97 -11.87 14.35
C TYR A 110 -5.04 -13.28 14.97
N GLY A 111 -4.64 -13.42 16.23
CA GLY A 111 -4.56 -14.69 16.92
C GLY A 111 -3.15 -15.29 16.91
N PRO A 112 -2.91 -16.34 17.72
CA PRO A 112 -1.58 -16.91 17.92
C PRO A 112 -1.00 -17.54 16.65
N THR A 113 -1.86 -17.97 15.72
CA THR A 113 -1.46 -18.45 14.41
C THR A 113 -1.08 -17.24 13.55
N LEU A 114 0.22 -17.05 13.35
CA LEU A 114 0.77 -16.01 12.49
C LEU A 114 0.26 -16.18 11.04
N PRO A 115 0.28 -15.09 10.24
CA PRO A 115 -0.15 -15.14 8.85
C PRO A 115 0.53 -16.28 8.07
N PRO A 116 -0.15 -16.89 7.09
CA PRO A 116 0.35 -18.06 6.36
C PRO A 116 1.74 -17.85 5.73
N VAL A 117 2.07 -16.61 5.35
CA VAL A 117 3.38 -16.25 4.82
C VAL A 117 3.93 -15.06 5.60
N LEU A 118 4.73 -15.35 6.62
CA LEU A 118 5.49 -14.37 7.39
C LEU A 118 6.97 -14.41 6.98
N GLN A 119 7.46 -13.30 6.44
CA GLN A 119 8.87 -13.09 6.14
C GLN A 119 9.46 -12.08 7.11
N GLU A 120 10.75 -12.23 7.41
CA GLU A 120 11.47 -11.33 8.30
C GLU A 120 12.83 -11.00 7.73
N THR A 121 13.23 -9.74 7.88
CA THR A 121 14.58 -9.33 7.49
C THR A 121 15.63 -10.00 8.39
N SER A 122 16.68 -10.54 7.79
CA SER A 122 17.82 -11.15 8.50
C SER A 122 19.16 -10.76 7.87
N GLY A 123 20.25 -10.96 8.61
CA GLY A 123 21.60 -10.59 8.16
C GLY A 123 21.90 -9.09 8.27
N GLY A 124 22.97 -8.65 7.60
CA GLY A 124 23.41 -7.25 7.57
C GLY A 124 22.47 -6.35 6.75
N ILE A 125 22.63 -5.03 6.89
CA ILE A 125 21.72 -4.05 6.28
C ILE A 125 21.54 -4.22 4.76
N GLY A 126 22.60 -4.59 4.02
CA GLY A 126 22.51 -4.86 2.59
C GLY A 126 21.61 -6.06 2.25
N MET A 127 21.70 -7.14 3.03
CA MET A 127 20.82 -8.32 2.85
C MET A 127 19.37 -7.98 3.18
N GLN A 128 19.14 -7.24 4.26
CA GLN A 128 17.78 -6.81 4.64
C GLN A 128 17.13 -5.93 3.56
N ARG A 129 17.91 -5.05 2.93
CA ARG A 129 17.46 -4.22 1.79
C ARG A 129 17.08 -5.08 0.59
N SER A 130 17.93 -6.06 0.23
CA SER A 130 17.63 -7.00 -0.86
C SER A 130 16.37 -7.84 -0.58
N GLN A 131 16.20 -8.31 0.65
CA GLN A 131 15.01 -9.07 1.06
C GLN A 131 13.74 -8.21 1.00
N LEU A 132 13.81 -6.95 1.44
CA LEU A 132 12.69 -6.01 1.32
C LEU A 132 12.36 -5.74 -0.16
N GLY A 133 13.36 -5.50 -1.00
CA GLY A 133 13.18 -5.31 -2.44
C GLY A 133 12.50 -6.51 -3.09
N ALA A 134 13.05 -7.71 -2.91
CA ALA A 134 12.48 -8.95 -3.44
C ALA A 134 11.05 -9.21 -2.95
N PHE A 135 10.76 -8.90 -1.68
CA PHE A 135 9.41 -8.99 -1.15
C PHE A 135 8.45 -8.05 -1.87
N LEU A 136 8.82 -6.79 -2.05
CA LEU A 136 8.00 -5.76 -2.70
C LEU A 136 7.82 -6.06 -4.20
N ASP A 137 8.88 -6.48 -4.89
CA ASP A 137 8.85 -6.85 -6.32
C ASP A 137 7.96 -8.07 -6.57
N GLY A 138 7.92 -9.00 -5.60
CA GLY A 138 7.08 -10.19 -5.63
C GLY A 138 5.60 -9.95 -5.29
N LEU A 139 5.22 -8.74 -4.85
CA LEU A 139 3.82 -8.44 -4.55
C LEU A 139 3.01 -8.36 -5.85
N GLN A 140 2.04 -9.26 -5.96
CA GLN A 140 1.05 -9.21 -7.03
C GLN A 140 -0.06 -8.21 -6.68
N PRO A 141 -0.50 -7.36 -7.62
CA PRO A 141 -1.69 -6.55 -7.44
C PRO A 141 -2.90 -7.45 -7.14
N ALA A 142 -3.68 -7.08 -6.13
CA ALA A 142 -4.83 -7.86 -5.67
C ALA A 142 -6.14 -7.07 -5.78
N PHE A 143 -7.23 -7.79 -6.06
CA PHE A 143 -8.59 -7.27 -5.94
C PHE A 143 -8.97 -7.12 -4.46
N ARG A 144 -9.56 -5.99 -4.09
CA ARG A 144 -9.87 -5.62 -2.71
C ARG A 144 -11.27 -5.02 -2.60
N ASP A 145 -11.91 -5.29 -1.46
CA ASP A 145 -13.23 -4.82 -1.06
C ASP A 145 -14.31 -5.14 -2.11
N GLN A 146 -14.85 -6.36 -2.08
CA GLN A 146 -15.95 -6.74 -2.97
C GLN A 146 -17.18 -5.85 -2.67
N ILE A 147 -17.69 -5.17 -3.69
CA ILE A 147 -18.79 -4.20 -3.61
C ILE A 147 -20.06 -4.65 -4.34
N GLY A 148 -20.00 -5.78 -5.05
CA GLY A 148 -21.15 -6.33 -5.75
C GLY A 148 -20.76 -7.45 -6.71
N GLN A 149 -21.60 -7.65 -7.72
CA GLN A 149 -21.38 -8.61 -8.79
C GLN A 149 -22.14 -8.17 -10.04
N HIS A 150 -21.61 -8.49 -11.22
CA HIS A 150 -22.35 -8.38 -12.48
C HIS A 150 -23.51 -9.40 -12.52
N ALA A 151 -24.46 -9.21 -13.44
CA ALA A 151 -25.58 -10.12 -13.64
C ALA A 151 -25.14 -11.58 -13.94
N ASN A 152 -23.96 -11.76 -14.52
CA ASN A 152 -23.37 -13.09 -14.78
C ASN A 152 -22.65 -13.70 -13.56
N GLY A 153 -22.75 -13.08 -12.38
CA GLY A 153 -22.10 -13.54 -11.15
C GLY A 153 -20.64 -13.12 -10.98
N THR A 154 -20.04 -12.39 -11.93
CA THR A 154 -18.65 -11.93 -11.81
C THR A 154 -18.52 -10.91 -10.68
N PRO A 155 -17.67 -11.15 -9.65
CA PRO A 155 -17.54 -10.21 -8.54
C PRO A 155 -16.96 -8.86 -8.95
N LEU A 156 -17.55 -7.79 -8.40
CA LEU A 156 -17.08 -6.41 -8.53
C LEU A 156 -16.34 -6.00 -7.27
N TYR A 157 -15.19 -5.35 -7.43
CA TYR A 157 -14.32 -4.91 -6.36
C TYR A 157 -14.14 -3.39 -6.39
N ARG A 158 -13.90 -2.80 -5.22
CA ARG A 158 -13.61 -1.38 -5.08
C ARG A 158 -12.22 -1.03 -5.57
N ALA A 159 -11.25 -1.95 -5.49
CA ALA A 159 -9.88 -1.64 -5.85
C ALA A 159 -9.11 -2.84 -6.40
N TYR A 160 -8.13 -2.55 -7.26
CA TYR A 160 -7.14 -3.49 -7.79
C TYR A 160 -5.82 -2.76 -7.90
N GLY A 161 -4.84 -3.16 -7.09
CA GLY A 161 -3.57 -2.44 -7.03
C GLY A 161 -3.72 -0.97 -6.62
N TRP A 162 -3.16 -0.04 -7.42
CA TRP A 162 -3.32 1.41 -7.19
C TRP A 162 -4.72 1.94 -7.57
N ILE A 163 -5.44 1.22 -8.41
CA ILE A 163 -6.73 1.68 -8.94
C ILE A 163 -7.82 1.44 -7.89
N LYS A 164 -8.62 2.47 -7.64
CA LYS A 164 -9.79 2.42 -6.76
C LYS A 164 -10.99 3.08 -7.42
N ALA A 165 -12.19 2.62 -7.08
CA ALA A 165 -13.44 3.29 -7.40
C ALA A 165 -13.40 4.75 -6.93
N GLY A 166 -13.83 5.67 -7.81
CA GLY A 166 -13.73 7.11 -7.66
C GLY A 166 -12.39 7.72 -8.11
N ALA A 167 -11.37 6.93 -8.45
CA ALA A 167 -10.11 7.48 -8.95
C ALA A 167 -10.29 8.07 -10.36
N LEU A 168 -9.65 9.22 -10.60
CA LEU A 168 -9.42 9.75 -11.94
C LEU A 168 -8.12 9.14 -12.49
N ALA A 169 -8.18 8.70 -13.75
CA ALA A 169 -7.07 8.09 -14.45
C ALA A 169 -7.05 8.54 -15.90
N THR A 170 -5.86 8.58 -16.48
CA THR A 170 -5.69 8.79 -17.92
C THR A 170 -5.77 7.44 -18.61
N LEU A 171 -6.71 7.31 -19.55
CA LEU A 171 -6.89 6.14 -20.41
C LEU A 171 -6.03 6.29 -21.67
N LEU A 172 -5.16 5.31 -21.92
CA LEU A 172 -4.32 5.18 -23.10
C LEU A 172 -4.67 3.90 -23.87
N TYR A 173 -5.13 4.03 -25.11
CA TYR A 173 -5.52 2.89 -25.95
C TYR A 173 -4.29 2.17 -26.50
N ARG A 174 -3.86 1.07 -25.85
CA ARG A 174 -2.65 0.35 -26.30
C ARG A 174 -2.81 -0.26 -27.69
N ALA A 175 -4.01 -0.74 -28.01
CA ALA A 175 -4.32 -1.31 -29.31
C ALA A 175 -4.52 -0.26 -30.42
N ALA A 176 -4.66 1.03 -30.05
CA ALA A 176 -4.88 2.13 -30.97
C ALA A 176 -4.17 3.41 -30.47
N PRO A 177 -2.82 3.42 -30.45
CA PRO A 177 -2.03 4.49 -29.82
C PRO A 177 -2.17 5.85 -30.53
N ALA A 178 -2.71 5.89 -31.75
CA ALA A 178 -3.03 7.12 -32.47
C ALA A 178 -4.24 7.86 -31.89
N LEU A 179 -5.06 7.21 -31.06
CA LEU A 179 -6.20 7.86 -30.41
C LEU A 179 -5.70 8.76 -29.27
N PRO A 180 -6.30 9.96 -29.11
CA PRO A 180 -5.97 10.83 -27.98
C PRO A 180 -6.29 10.15 -26.65
N SER A 181 -5.48 10.44 -25.64
CA SER A 181 -5.77 10.03 -24.27
C SER A 181 -7.09 10.63 -23.79
N ARG A 182 -7.72 9.96 -22.83
CA ARG A 182 -8.99 10.40 -22.25
C ARG A 182 -8.93 10.38 -20.73
N GLN A 183 -9.63 11.30 -20.09
CA GLN A 183 -9.88 11.20 -18.66
C GLN A 183 -10.94 10.14 -18.42
N ALA A 184 -10.69 9.28 -17.44
CA ALA A 184 -11.54 8.17 -17.06
C ALA A 184 -11.75 8.19 -15.54
N ARG A 185 -13.01 8.10 -15.12
CA ARG A 185 -13.39 7.94 -13.73
C ARG A 185 -13.69 6.47 -13.46
N VAL A 186 -12.93 5.86 -12.57
CA VAL A 186 -13.09 4.44 -12.24
C VAL A 186 -14.33 4.24 -11.39
N LEU A 187 -15.23 3.35 -11.80
CA LEU A 187 -16.44 2.99 -11.06
C LEU A 187 -16.22 1.74 -10.20
N SER A 188 -15.64 0.70 -10.80
CA SER A 188 -15.32 -0.56 -10.14
C SER A 188 -14.22 -1.31 -10.91
N VAL A 189 -13.70 -2.39 -10.33
CA VAL A 189 -12.75 -3.28 -10.99
C VAL A 189 -13.14 -4.74 -10.81
N PHE A 190 -12.83 -5.58 -11.79
CA PHE A 190 -13.17 -6.99 -11.78
C PHE A 190 -12.17 -7.83 -12.58
N LYS A 191 -12.23 -9.15 -12.41
CA LYS A 191 -11.42 -10.10 -13.18
C LYS A 191 -12.11 -10.37 -14.52
N GLY A 192 -11.71 -9.65 -15.56
CA GLY A 192 -12.17 -9.88 -16.92
C GLY A 192 -11.45 -11.07 -17.59
N PRO A 193 -11.91 -11.47 -18.79
CA PRO A 193 -11.37 -12.62 -19.52
C PRO A 193 -9.90 -12.47 -19.89
N SER A 194 -9.43 -11.24 -20.15
CA SER A 194 -8.04 -10.94 -20.51
C SER A 194 -7.21 -10.41 -19.33
N GLY A 195 -7.71 -10.58 -18.10
CA GLY A 195 -7.06 -10.10 -16.88
C GLY A 195 -7.85 -8.98 -16.18
N PRO A 196 -7.19 -8.19 -15.31
CA PRO A 196 -7.84 -7.15 -14.54
C PRO A 196 -8.45 -6.07 -15.43
N THR A 197 -9.73 -5.79 -15.21
CA THR A 197 -10.55 -4.86 -16.00
C THR A 197 -11.18 -3.84 -15.06
N ALA A 198 -11.24 -2.59 -15.51
CA ALA A 198 -11.94 -1.52 -14.82
C ALA A 198 -13.21 -1.17 -15.58
N ASP A 199 -14.30 -1.01 -14.84
CA ASP A 199 -15.47 -0.29 -15.33
C ASP A 199 -15.23 1.19 -15.09
N VAL A 200 -15.23 1.98 -16.16
CA VAL A 200 -14.88 3.40 -16.14
C VAL A 200 -15.92 4.23 -16.86
N GLU A 201 -16.11 5.46 -16.41
CA GLU A 201 -16.75 6.50 -17.20
C GLU A 201 -15.68 7.31 -17.93
N VAL A 202 -15.81 7.41 -19.25
CA VAL A 202 -14.89 8.17 -20.10
C VAL A 202 -15.61 9.37 -20.68
N GLU A 203 -14.97 10.53 -20.65
CA GLU A 203 -15.45 11.72 -21.33
C GLU A 203 -15.10 11.64 -22.83
N GLU A 204 -16.12 11.65 -23.68
CA GLU A 204 -16.00 11.61 -25.13
C GLU A 204 -16.62 12.85 -25.77
N PHE A 205 -15.92 13.46 -26.72
CA PHE A 205 -16.47 14.56 -27.50
C PHE A 205 -17.14 14.02 -28.76
N VAL A 206 -18.48 14.11 -28.81
CA VAL A 206 -19.26 13.75 -29.99
C VAL A 206 -19.89 15.03 -30.55
N ARG A 207 -19.52 15.41 -31.77
CA ARG A 207 -20.00 16.64 -32.45
C ARG A 207 -19.83 17.91 -31.58
N GLY A 208 -18.68 18.03 -30.91
CA GLY A 208 -18.36 19.20 -30.06
C GLY A 208 -19.03 19.23 -28.69
N ARG A 209 -19.79 18.20 -28.29
CA ARG A 209 -20.36 18.07 -26.94
C ARG A 209 -19.67 16.95 -26.16
N ALA A 210 -19.31 17.24 -24.92
CA ALA A 210 -18.84 16.23 -23.97
C ALA A 210 -19.99 15.26 -23.61
N ASN A 211 -19.71 13.96 -23.68
CA ASN A 211 -20.63 12.89 -23.34
C ASN A 211 -19.89 11.87 -22.48
N ILE A 212 -20.48 11.49 -21.35
CA ILE A 212 -19.91 10.53 -20.43
C ILE A 212 -20.43 9.14 -20.80
N ARG A 213 -19.52 8.22 -21.13
CA ARG A 213 -19.89 6.86 -21.53
C ARG A 213 -19.22 5.83 -20.62
N PRO A 214 -19.97 4.87 -20.06
CA PRO A 214 -19.38 3.74 -19.36
C PRO A 214 -18.68 2.81 -20.35
N ARG A 215 -17.50 2.33 -19.98
CA ARG A 215 -16.69 1.39 -20.77
C ARG A 215 -15.93 0.45 -19.85
N TRP A 216 -15.70 -0.76 -20.34
CA TRP A 216 -14.74 -1.67 -19.74
C TRP A 216 -13.39 -1.52 -20.41
N VAL A 217 -12.35 -1.28 -19.61
CA VAL A 217 -10.99 -1.07 -20.11
C VAL A 217 -10.01 -1.94 -19.34
N SER A 218 -8.90 -2.31 -19.98
CA SER A 218 -7.84 -3.02 -19.24
C SER A 218 -7.26 -2.09 -18.18
N VAL A 219 -7.03 -2.60 -16.97
CA VAL A 219 -6.28 -1.86 -15.94
C VAL A 219 -4.91 -1.39 -16.44
N ARG A 220 -4.30 -2.12 -17.39
CA ARG A 220 -2.99 -1.80 -17.99
C ARG A 220 -3.01 -0.59 -18.93
N GLU A 221 -4.19 -0.12 -19.31
CA GLU A 221 -4.42 1.06 -20.14
C GLU A 221 -4.72 2.30 -19.31
N LEU A 222 -4.88 2.14 -17.99
CA LEU A 222 -5.09 3.24 -17.06
C LEU A 222 -3.76 3.67 -16.46
N HIS A 223 -3.58 4.98 -16.33
CA HIS A 223 -2.41 5.62 -15.75
C HIS A 223 -2.85 6.68 -14.74
N LEU A 224 -2.02 6.93 -13.72
CA LEU A 224 -2.31 7.95 -12.72
C LEU A 224 -2.42 9.31 -13.43
N SER A 225 -3.56 10.00 -13.30
CA SER A 225 -3.67 11.37 -13.79
C SER A 225 -2.87 12.27 -12.85
N THR A 226 -1.87 12.98 -13.40
CA THR A 226 -1.07 13.97 -12.66
C THR A 226 -1.74 15.35 -12.64
N GLU A 227 -2.93 15.49 -13.24
CA GLU A 227 -3.67 16.74 -13.23
C GLU A 227 -4.52 16.84 -11.96
N VAL A 228 -4.13 17.74 -11.07
CA VAL A 228 -4.95 18.21 -9.95
C VAL A 228 -6.17 18.90 -10.55
N PRO A 229 -7.42 18.60 -10.13
CA PRO A 229 -8.55 19.41 -10.54
C PRO A 229 -8.33 20.83 -10.01
N ALA A 230 -8.29 21.78 -10.94
CA ALA A 230 -8.30 23.22 -10.65
C ALA A 230 -9.61 23.63 -9.96
#